data_AF-A0A075IEB6-F1
#
_entry.id   AF-A0A075IEB6-F1
#
_cell.length_a   1.000
_cell.length_b   1.000
_cell.length_c   1.000
_cell.angle_alpha   90.00
_cell.angle_beta   90.00
_cell.angle_gamma   90.00
#
_symmetry.space_group_name_H-M   'P 1'
#
loop_
_entity.id
_entity.type
_entity.pdbx_description
1 polymer ?
#
loop_
_entity_poly.entity_id
_entity_poly.type
_entity_poly.pdbx_seq_one_letter_code
_entity_poly.pdbx_strand_id
1 'polypeptide(L)'
;MTLPETQEKTNTADMLVGHLLYGKKKHDEQKNVENEEVDHLNKGADYLTTLLLEHGIKQATTKAVKQKPPTVDELKKQFVKNLVDKGYVTIDDSGRTVIAEKGQTFLEQQTKKAENKVVLAKLINLRYRNSLDRKNKKQKKVSKKSKPRSKKSVKKKRRR
;
A
#
# COMPACT_ATOMS: atom_id res chain seq x y z
N MET A 1 55.64 0.35 11.14
CA MET A 1 54.64 -0.25 10.22
C MET A 1 53.43 -0.69 11.03
N THR A 2 52.38 0.13 11.08
CA THR A 2 51.03 -0.30 11.50
C THR A 2 50.00 0.56 10.74
N LEU A 3 49.03 -0.11 10.12
CA LEU A 3 48.07 0.38 9.12
C LEU A 3 46.89 1.15 9.74
N PRO A 4 46.30 2.15 9.04
CA PRO A 4 45.07 2.82 9.48
C PRO A 4 43.82 2.16 8.84
N GLU A 5 43.27 1.11 9.45
CA GLU A 5 42.09 0.40 8.90
C GLU A 5 40.72 0.94 9.36
N THR A 6 40.68 1.99 10.20
CA THR A 6 39.45 2.45 10.86
C THR A 6 38.83 3.72 10.28
N GLN A 7 39.58 4.55 9.55
CA GLN A 7 39.05 5.80 8.98
C GLN A 7 38.32 5.62 7.65
N GLU A 8 38.64 4.59 6.86
CA GLU A 8 37.97 4.37 5.58
C GLU A 8 36.55 3.79 5.72
N LYS A 9 36.30 3.01 6.78
CA LYS A 9 35.01 2.36 7.06
C LYS A 9 33.93 3.34 7.54
N THR A 10 34.32 4.40 8.27
CA THR A 10 33.39 5.45 8.70
C THR A 10 32.94 6.32 7.54
N ASN A 11 33.87 6.66 6.63
CA ASN A 11 33.56 7.45 5.43
C ASN A 11 32.63 6.71 4.46
N THR A 12 32.77 5.39 4.33
CA THR A 12 31.87 4.59 3.49
C THR A 12 30.48 4.42 4.09
N ALA A 13 30.37 4.27 5.41
CA ALA A 13 29.07 4.21 6.10
C ALA A 13 28.31 5.54 5.97
N ASP A 14 28.97 6.68 6.18
CA ASP A 14 28.36 8.00 6.01
C ASP A 14 27.97 8.30 4.57
N MET A 15 28.78 7.87 3.58
CA MET A 15 28.42 7.98 2.17
C MET A 15 27.25 7.06 1.79
N LEU A 16 27.14 5.86 2.37
CA LEU A 16 25.99 4.96 2.16
C LEU A 16 24.72 5.49 2.81
N VAL A 17 24.81 6.06 4.01
CA VAL A 17 23.71 6.74 4.70
C VAL A 17 23.23 7.94 3.87
N GLY A 18 24.16 8.75 3.36
CA GLY A 18 23.88 9.83 2.42
C GLY A 18 23.20 9.34 1.14
N HIS A 19 23.69 8.25 0.54
CA HIS A 19 23.08 7.68 -0.66
C HIS A 19 21.69 7.08 -0.40
N LEU A 20 21.46 6.45 0.76
CA LEU A 20 20.15 5.88 1.12
C LEU A 20 19.12 6.97 1.46
N LEU A 21 19.53 8.03 2.16
CA LEU A 21 18.65 9.14 2.57
C LEU A 21 18.37 10.13 1.43
N TYR A 22 19.37 10.46 0.62
CA TYR A 22 19.27 11.52 -0.40
C TYR A 22 19.16 10.98 -1.84
N GLY A 23 19.46 9.70 -2.09
CA GLY A 23 19.40 9.10 -3.43
C GLY A 23 18.00 8.98 -4.03
N LYS A 24 16.94 9.10 -3.22
CA LYS A 24 15.52 9.04 -3.67
C LYS A 24 14.78 10.37 -3.62
N LYS A 25 15.48 11.51 -3.47
CA LYS A 25 14.80 12.81 -3.32
C LYS A 25 14.15 13.35 -4.61
N LYS A 26 14.56 12.89 -5.80
CA LYS A 26 14.16 13.50 -7.08
C LYS A 26 12.85 13.01 -7.70
N HIS A 27 12.13 12.07 -7.07
CA HIS A 27 10.87 11.55 -7.63
C HIS A 27 9.59 11.95 -6.87
N ASP A 28 9.70 12.51 -5.65
CA ASP A 28 8.55 12.97 -4.87
C ASP A 28 8.42 14.50 -4.82
N GLU A 29 9.48 15.27 -5.07
CA GLU A 29 9.45 16.75 -4.94
C GLU A 29 8.72 17.47 -6.09
N GLN A 30 8.23 16.75 -7.12
CA GLN A 30 7.47 17.31 -8.24
C GLN A 30 6.03 16.77 -8.37
N LYS A 31 5.52 16.15 -7.31
CA LYS A 31 4.07 16.09 -7.07
C LYS A 31 3.71 17.15 -6.03
N ASN A 32 3.88 18.41 -6.41
CA ASN A 32 3.15 19.47 -5.72
C ASN A 32 1.68 19.23 -6.02
N VAL A 33 0.98 18.64 -5.04
CA VAL A 33 -0.48 18.58 -4.99
C VAL A 33 -0.94 20.01 -5.22
N GLU A 34 -1.68 20.26 -6.31
CA GLU A 34 -2.21 21.59 -6.59
C GLU A 34 -2.99 22.03 -5.33
N ASN A 35 -2.83 23.28 -4.89
CA ASN A 35 -3.51 23.77 -3.68
C ASN A 35 -5.03 23.51 -3.74
N GLU A 36 -5.60 23.45 -4.96
CA GLU A 36 -6.99 23.07 -5.23
C GLU A 36 -7.32 21.63 -4.79
N GLU A 37 -6.43 20.66 -4.98
CA GLU A 37 -6.64 19.28 -4.51
C GLU A 37 -6.57 19.18 -2.98
N VAL A 38 -5.69 19.96 -2.34
CA VAL A 38 -5.62 20.07 -0.88
C VAL A 38 -6.91 20.71 -0.34
N ASP A 39 -7.39 21.77 -0.97
CA ASP A 39 -8.62 22.45 -0.60
C ASP A 39 -9.86 21.58 -0.82
N HIS A 40 -9.90 20.81 -1.91
CA HIS A 40 -10.99 19.87 -2.18
C HIS A 40 -10.98 18.71 -1.19
N LEU A 41 -9.81 18.22 -0.80
CA LEU A 41 -9.66 17.18 0.22
C LEU A 41 -10.08 17.69 1.59
N ASN A 42 -9.72 18.92 1.96
CA ASN A 42 -10.14 19.58 3.20
C ASN A 42 -11.65 19.81 3.23
N LYS A 43 -12.24 20.35 2.15
CA LYS A 43 -13.70 20.52 2.00
C LYS A 43 -14.43 19.17 2.07
N GLY A 44 -13.87 18.13 1.47
CA GLY A 44 -14.40 16.76 1.52
C GLY A 44 -14.31 16.15 2.92
N ALA A 45 -13.22 16.40 3.64
CA ALA A 45 -13.08 16.01 5.04
C ALA A 45 -14.10 16.73 5.92
N ASP A 46 -14.27 18.05 5.77
CA ASP A 46 -15.27 18.83 6.48
C ASP A 46 -16.69 18.29 6.23
N TYR A 47 -17.03 18.00 4.97
CA TYR A 47 -18.32 17.39 4.60
C TYR A 47 -18.55 16.01 5.25
N LEU A 48 -17.51 15.17 5.32
CA LEU A 48 -17.62 13.88 5.99
C LEU A 48 -17.79 14.06 7.49
N THR A 49 -17.09 15.03 8.09
CA THR A 49 -17.21 15.31 9.52
C THR A 49 -18.58 15.85 9.90
N THR A 50 -19.17 16.73 9.09
CA THR A 50 -20.53 17.24 9.31
C THR A 50 -21.56 16.13 9.13
N LEU A 51 -21.43 15.29 8.10
CA LEU A 51 -22.31 14.15 7.88
C LEU A 51 -22.25 13.15 9.04
N LEU A 52 -21.05 12.82 9.53
CA LEU A 52 -20.88 11.95 10.71
C LEU A 52 -21.51 12.55 11.96
N LEU A 53 -21.39 13.87 12.14
CA LEU A 53 -22.00 14.60 13.25
C LEU A 53 -23.53 14.60 13.17
N GLU A 54 -24.11 14.80 11.98
CA GLU A 54 -25.56 14.69 11.72
C GLU A 54 -26.09 13.28 12.02
N HIS A 55 -25.29 12.24 11.78
CA HIS A 55 -25.62 10.86 12.13
C HIS A 55 -25.35 10.52 13.61
N GLY A 56 -25.06 11.53 14.45
CA GLY A 56 -24.84 11.37 15.89
C GLY A 56 -23.50 10.76 16.28
N ILE A 57 -22.59 10.56 15.32
CA ILE A 57 -21.23 10.05 15.55
C ILE A 57 -20.38 11.23 15.99
N LYS A 58 -20.27 11.42 17.31
CA LYS A 58 -19.42 12.46 17.89
C LYS A 58 -17.96 12.16 17.56
N GLN A 59 -17.23 13.17 17.06
CA GLN A 59 -15.77 13.10 16.99
C GLN A 59 -15.22 12.85 18.39
N ALA A 60 -14.60 11.69 18.60
CA ALA A 60 -13.79 11.45 19.77
C ALA A 60 -12.58 12.37 19.68
N THR A 61 -12.63 13.52 20.34
CA THR A 61 -11.46 14.37 20.56
C THR A 61 -10.51 13.62 21.49
N THR A 62 -9.75 12.69 20.92
CA THR A 62 -8.54 12.21 21.58
C THR A 62 -7.69 13.45 21.80
N LYS A 63 -7.59 13.89 23.05
CA LYS A 63 -6.71 14.99 23.46
C LYS A 63 -5.40 14.82 22.71
N ALA A 64 -5.05 15.78 21.86
CA ALA A 64 -3.75 15.80 21.21
C ALA A 64 -2.73 15.90 22.35
N VAL A 65 -2.17 14.75 22.73
CA VAL A 65 -1.09 14.70 23.70
C VAL A 65 0.02 15.50 23.05
N LYS A 66 0.41 16.64 23.66
CA LYS A 66 1.55 17.47 23.26
C LYS A 66 2.89 16.74 23.45
N GLN A 67 2.92 15.44 23.23
CA GLN A 67 4.14 14.65 23.20
C GLN A 67 4.66 14.71 21.77
N LYS A 68 5.95 15.04 21.65
CA LYS A 68 6.66 14.85 20.40
C LYS A 68 6.37 13.42 19.91
N PRO A 69 6.05 13.22 18.62
CA PRO A 69 5.88 11.89 18.10
C PRO A 69 7.13 11.08 18.47
N PRO A 70 6.96 9.89 19.05
CA PRO A 70 8.07 9.13 19.58
C PRO A 70 9.10 8.91 18.48
N THR A 71 10.37 9.10 18.83
CA THR A 71 11.47 8.91 17.91
C THR A 71 11.53 7.43 17.50
N VAL A 72 12.09 7.12 16.32
CA VAL A 72 12.20 5.74 15.83
C VAL A 72 12.81 4.79 16.87
N ASP A 73 13.78 5.25 17.64
CA ASP A 73 14.40 4.45 18.70
C ASP A 73 13.50 4.23 19.92
N GLU A 74 12.64 5.18 20.25
CA GLU A 74 11.63 5.03 21.30
C GLU A 74 10.56 4.03 20.86
N LEU A 75 10.16 4.08 19.59
CA LEU A 75 9.23 3.11 19.00
C LEU A 75 9.82 1.69 19.00
N LYS A 76 11.10 1.53 18.67
CA LYS A 76 11.78 0.23 18.75
C LYS A 76 11.80 -0.31 20.19
N LYS A 77 12.13 0.54 21.16
CA LYS A 77 12.12 0.16 22.59
C LYS A 77 10.72 -0.25 23.06
N GLN A 78 9.69 0.51 22.70
CA GLN A 78 8.31 0.17 23.00
C GLN A 78 7.88 -1.13 22.34
N PHE A 79 8.28 -1.35 21.09
CA PHE A 79 7.98 -2.58 20.37
C PHE A 79 8.59 -3.81 21.07
N VAL A 80 9.88 -3.76 21.41
CA VAL A 80 10.53 -4.86 22.14
C VAL A 80 9.89 -5.07 23.51
N LYS A 81 9.59 -3.99 24.25
CA LYS A 81 8.87 -4.08 25.52
C LYS A 81 7.52 -4.79 25.37
N ASN A 82 6.75 -4.44 24.35
CA ASN A 82 5.48 -5.08 24.05
C ASN A 82 5.61 -6.57 23.68
N LEU A 83 6.73 -6.99 23.07
CA LEU A 83 6.98 -8.41 22.78
C LEU A 83 7.26 -9.21 24.06
N VAL A 84 8.02 -8.61 24.99
CA VAL A 84 8.34 -9.21 26.29
C VAL A 84 7.09 -9.25 27.18
N ASP A 85 6.35 -8.13 27.29
CA ASP A 85 5.13 -8.02 28.11
C ASP A 85 4.04 -9.02 27.68
N LYS A 86 3.97 -9.32 26.37
CA LYS A 86 3.02 -10.32 25.82
C LYS A 86 3.53 -11.76 25.92
N GLY A 87 4.76 -11.97 26.40
CA GLY A 87 5.39 -13.29 26.51
C GLY A 87 5.66 -13.94 25.16
N TYR A 88 5.88 -13.15 24.11
CA TYR A 88 6.26 -13.67 22.78
C TYR A 88 7.75 -13.99 22.71
N VAL A 89 8.54 -13.39 23.60
CA VAL A 89 9.99 -13.48 23.62
C VAL A 89 10.43 -13.68 25.07
N THR A 90 11.36 -14.60 25.29
CA THR A 90 11.96 -14.91 26.59
C THR A 90 13.48 -14.84 26.50
N ILE A 91 14.15 -14.74 27.64
CA ILE A 91 15.61 -14.81 27.74
C ILE A 91 15.93 -16.21 28.25
N ASP A 92 16.77 -16.92 27.50
CA ASP A 92 17.30 -18.24 27.87
C ASP A 92 18.43 -18.10 28.90
N ASP A 93 18.79 -19.20 29.57
CA ASP A 93 19.82 -19.23 30.62
C ASP A 93 21.20 -18.77 30.11
N SER A 94 21.43 -18.83 28.80
CA SER A 94 22.62 -18.30 28.13
C SER A 94 22.60 -16.77 27.92
N GLY A 95 21.56 -16.07 28.42
CA GLY A 95 21.33 -14.64 28.18
C GLY A 95 20.88 -14.30 26.76
N ARG A 96 20.51 -15.29 25.94
CA ARG A 96 20.07 -15.08 24.55
C ARG A 96 18.56 -14.93 24.47
N THR A 97 18.12 -14.06 23.58
CA THR A 97 16.70 -13.83 23.29
C THR A 97 16.14 -14.97 22.44
N VAL A 98 15.12 -15.67 22.94
CA VAL A 98 14.46 -16.79 22.27
C VAL A 98 12.97 -16.48 22.08
N ILE A 99 12.42 -16.90 20.95
CA ILE A 99 10.99 -16.77 20.66
C ILE A 99 10.24 -17.85 21.45
N ALA A 100 9.30 -17.43 22.29
CA ALA A 100 8.43 -18.34 23.01
C ALA A 100 7.39 -18.97 22.06
N GLU A 101 6.81 -20.09 22.45
CA GLU A 101 5.77 -20.80 21.65
C GLU A 101 4.60 -19.88 21.25
N LYS A 102 4.18 -18.98 22.16
CA LYS A 102 3.17 -17.95 21.89
C LYS A 102 3.62 -16.96 20.81
N GLY A 103 4.90 -16.60 20.79
CA GLY A 103 5.48 -15.75 19.76
C GLY A 103 5.51 -16.44 18.39
N GLN A 104 5.87 -17.73 18.36
CA GLN A 104 5.90 -18.52 17.13
C GLN A 104 4.50 -18.65 16.51
N THR A 105 3.50 -18.98 17.31
CA THR A 105 2.10 -19.07 16.86
C THR A 105 1.56 -17.71 16.39
N PHE A 106 1.89 -16.62 17.09
CA PHE A 106 1.55 -15.27 16.66
C PHE A 106 2.15 -14.91 15.29
N LEU A 107 3.44 -15.20 15.08
CA LEU A 107 4.11 -14.94 13.80
C LEU A 107 3.47 -15.74 12.67
N GLU A 108 3.15 -17.02 12.91
CA GLU A 108 2.49 -17.87 11.93
C GLU A 108 1.07 -17.39 11.57
N GLN A 109 0.33 -16.86 12.54
CA GLN A 109 -0.97 -16.25 12.26
C GLN A 109 -0.83 -14.98 11.42
N GLN A 110 0.19 -14.16 11.68
CA GLN A 110 0.45 -12.95 10.90
C GLN A 110 0.85 -13.30 9.46
N THR A 111 1.70 -14.32 9.25
CA THR A 111 2.06 -14.76 7.90
C THR A 111 0.85 -15.29 7.13
N LYS A 112 0.03 -16.16 7.73
CA LYS A 112 -1.23 -16.65 7.13
C LYS A 112 -2.18 -15.50 6.78
N LYS A 113 -2.29 -14.49 7.65
CA LYS A 113 -3.12 -13.30 7.38
C LYS A 113 -2.58 -12.49 6.21
N ALA A 114 -1.26 -12.32 6.10
CA ALA A 114 -0.62 -11.64 4.99
C ALA A 114 -0.82 -12.39 3.66
N GLU A 115 -0.63 -13.71 3.67
CA GLU A 115 -0.90 -14.58 2.52
C GLU A 115 -2.34 -14.46 2.05
N ASN A 116 -3.31 -14.54 2.96
CA ASN A 116 -4.73 -14.40 2.64
C ASN A 116 -5.07 -13.05 2.00
N LYS A 117 -4.44 -11.96 2.45
CA LYS A 117 -4.60 -10.64 1.81
C LYS A 117 -4.09 -10.62 0.37
N VAL A 118 -2.95 -11.25 0.11
CA VAL A 118 -2.38 -11.37 -1.25
C VAL A 118 -3.27 -12.22 -2.14
N VAL A 119 -3.76 -13.35 -1.64
CA VAL A 119 -4.71 -14.22 -2.35
C VAL A 119 -5.99 -13.46 -2.69
N LEU A 120 -6.56 -12.73 -1.73
CA LEU A 120 -7.74 -11.91 -1.96
C LEU A 120 -7.52 -10.87 -3.07
N ALA A 121 -6.39 -10.16 -3.05
CA ALA A 121 -6.05 -9.20 -4.09
C ALA A 121 -5.93 -9.86 -5.47
N LYS A 122 -5.30 -11.05 -5.56
CA LYS A 122 -5.23 -11.83 -6.80
C LYS A 122 -6.63 -12.21 -7.31
N LEU A 123 -7.53 -12.64 -6.42
CA LEU A 123 -8.90 -13.00 -6.78
C LEU A 123 -9.72 -11.79 -7.27
N ILE A 124 -9.59 -10.64 -6.62
CA ILE A 124 -10.23 -9.38 -7.04
C ILE A 124 -9.75 -9.00 -8.44
N ASN A 125 -8.44 -9.04 -8.68
CA ASN A 125 -7.84 -8.73 -9.99
C ASN A 125 -8.30 -9.70 -11.07
N LEU A 126 -8.38 -11.00 -10.76
CA LEU A 126 -8.87 -12.02 -11.68
C LEU A 126 -10.35 -11.80 -12.02
N ARG A 127 -11.18 -11.52 -11.00
CA ARG A 127 -12.60 -11.20 -11.18
C ARG A 127 -12.79 -9.98 -12.08
N TYR A 128 -11.98 -8.94 -11.86
CA TYR A 128 -11.99 -7.73 -12.69
C TYR A 128 -11.62 -8.03 -14.14
N ARG A 129 -10.52 -8.75 -14.40
CA ARG A 129 -10.12 -9.16 -15.76
C ARG A 129 -11.20 -9.98 -16.46
N ASN A 130 -11.76 -10.98 -15.79
CA ASN A 130 -12.86 -11.79 -16.33
C ASN A 130 -14.09 -10.95 -16.68
N SER A 131 -14.39 -9.91 -15.89
CA SER A 131 -15.49 -8.99 -16.19
C SER A 131 -15.24 -8.16 -17.45
N LEU A 132 -14.00 -7.67 -17.64
CA LEU A 132 -13.58 -6.93 -18.83
C LEU A 132 -13.65 -7.83 -20.08
N ASP A 133 -13.16 -9.06 -19.99
CA ASP A 133 -13.22 -10.01 -21.10
C ASP A 133 -14.66 -10.32 -21.51
N ARG A 134 -15.58 -10.46 -20.54
CA ARG A 134 -17.02 -10.62 -20.81
C ARG A 134 -17.60 -9.39 -21.51
N LYS A 135 -17.27 -8.18 -21.06
CA LYS A 135 -17.71 -6.92 -21.70
C LYS A 135 -17.19 -6.81 -23.14
N ASN A 136 -15.90 -7.07 -23.35
CA ASN A 136 -15.25 -7.05 -24.66
C ASN A 136 -15.85 -8.09 -25.61
N LYS A 137 -16.13 -9.31 -25.14
CA LYS A 137 -16.82 -10.34 -25.92
C LYS A 137 -18.24 -9.92 -26.31
N LYS A 138 -18.99 -9.27 -25.42
CA LYS A 138 -20.33 -8.73 -25.74
C LYS A 138 -20.25 -7.65 -26.81
N GLN A 139 -19.36 -6.67 -26.67
CA GLN A 139 -19.17 -5.60 -27.67
C GLN A 139 -18.76 -6.15 -29.03
N LYS A 140 -17.85 -7.12 -29.10
CA LYS A 140 -17.48 -7.81 -30.36
C LYS A 140 -18.65 -8.55 -31.02
N LYS A 141 -19.60 -9.09 -30.25
CA LYS A 141 -20.81 -9.73 -30.81
C LYS A 141 -21.80 -8.71 -31.36
N VAL A 142 -21.95 -7.56 -30.70
CA VAL A 142 -22.81 -6.46 -31.16
C VAL A 142 -22.25 -5.85 -32.46
N SER A 143 -20.94 -5.56 -32.52
CA SER A 143 -20.31 -5.00 -33.73
C SER A 143 -20.30 -5.95 -34.93
N LYS A 144 -20.34 -7.27 -34.70
CA LYS A 144 -20.52 -8.28 -35.76
C LYS A 144 -21.97 -8.36 -36.26
N LYS A 145 -22.97 -8.11 -35.41
CA LYS A 145 -24.39 -8.08 -35.78
C LYS A 145 -24.80 -6.77 -36.47
N SER A 146 -24.11 -5.66 -36.18
CA SER A 146 -24.41 -4.35 -36.75
C SER A 146 -23.67 -4.01 -38.04
N LYS A 147 -22.78 -4.88 -38.56
CA LYS A 147 -22.24 -4.67 -39.92
C LYS A 147 -23.39 -4.83 -40.92
N PRO A 148 -23.83 -3.76 -41.61
CA PRO A 148 -24.83 -3.93 -42.65
C PRO A 148 -24.22 -4.83 -43.72
N ARG A 149 -24.85 -5.97 -44.00
CA ARG A 149 -24.49 -6.79 -45.17
C ARG A 149 -24.52 -5.85 -46.37
N SER A 150 -23.41 -5.76 -47.11
CA SER A 150 -23.37 -4.96 -48.32
C SER A 150 -24.53 -5.44 -49.21
N LYS A 151 -25.47 -4.54 -49.51
CA LYS A 151 -26.53 -4.82 -50.46
C LYS A 151 -25.83 -5.06 -51.79
N LYS A 152 -25.66 -6.33 -52.19
CA LYS A 152 -25.20 -6.65 -53.55
C LYS A 152 -26.17 -5.95 -54.50
N SER A 153 -25.68 -4.96 -55.23
CA SER A 153 -26.47 -4.29 -56.26
C SER A 153 -26.90 -5.34 -57.27
N VAL A 154 -28.20 -5.57 -57.36
CA VAL A 154 -28.77 -6.41 -58.42
C VAL A 154 -28.53 -5.64 -59.72
N LYS A 155 -27.49 -6.03 -60.47
CA LYS A 155 -27.27 -5.54 -61.83
C LYS A 155 -28.51 -5.93 -62.66
N LYS A 156 -29.39 -4.97 -62.94
CA LYS A 156 -30.47 -5.13 -63.92
C LYS A 156 -29.83 -5.49 -65.26
N LYS A 157 -30.11 -6.71 -65.73
CA LYS A 157 -29.77 -7.16 -67.10
C LYS A 157 -30.57 -6.29 -68.06
N ARG A 158 -29.89 -5.42 -68.82
CA ARG A 158 -30.48 -4.74 -69.99
C ARG A 158 -30.88 -5.82 -70.99
N ARG A 159 -32.18 -5.97 -71.26
CA ARG A 159 -32.68 -6.76 -72.39
C ARG A 159 -32.29 -6.02 -73.68
N ARG A 160 -31.61 -6.73 -74.58
CA ARG A 160 -31.42 -6.33 -75.97
C ARG A 160 -32.68 -6.66 -76.74
#